data_AF-E2QDE3-F1
#
_entry.id   AF-E2QDE3-F1
#
_cell.length_a   1.000
_cell.length_b   1.000
_cell.length_c   1.000
_cell.angle_alpha   90.00
_cell.angle_beta   90.00
_cell.angle_gamma   90.00
#
_symmetry.space_group_name_H-M   'P 1'
#
loop_
_entity.id
_entity.type
_entity.pdbx_description
1 polymer ?
#
loop_
_entity_poly.entity_id
_entity_poly.type
_entity_poly.pdbx_seq_one_letter_code
_entity_poly.pdbx_strand_id
1 'polypeptide(L)'
;MKKLIALKHKLDEMKAMGTNAKKEALANMDDFEQSMVSLMLNPFIRFGVKKYKVAEPLSESVPSDEKAIDVLNKLASRELTGNAAIAAVESIVASMCADGQDVFRRFLLKDPKAGVGISLCNKVFENPIPKFEVQLASPYKEKGDKYPFKPNPKAKWPMIGSLKLDGLRVICEVIVDEEEVNFLSRTGNPITSLDHLKPAMLELGKLSGHKHIFFDGEGTAGSFNQSVSALRKKNVQAIGAIYHVFDFFLPEWRAQAKSKEYAKTGMKLKERLAILVALFKNDRSEGYAQDIHLHPFYIIHSHEDFIERFMKRLDDNEEGEMGKDPNSVYEFKRTRSWWKLKDEDSEDGEIIDFEPGDPDSGFANTLGKIVIRLENGVIVRASGIKHKYLDEIWNNKEKYRGRIVEVHCHEKTPDGSLRHPRLKWPRCLRDTEDRIGDKE
;
A
#
# COMPACT_ATOMS: atom_id res chain seq x y z
N MET A 1 -29.40 -12.09 -21.96
CA MET A 1 -27.96 -11.88 -21.66
C MET A 1 -27.10 -12.90 -22.41
N LYS A 2 -27.05 -12.85 -23.74
CA LYS A 2 -26.25 -13.84 -24.49
C LYS A 2 -24.78 -13.46 -24.51
N LYS A 3 -24.48 -12.17 -24.74
CA LYS A 3 -23.10 -11.69 -24.89
C LYS A 3 -22.35 -11.69 -23.55
N LEU A 4 -22.99 -11.26 -22.47
CA LEU A 4 -22.36 -11.25 -21.14
C LEU A 4 -22.05 -12.67 -20.66
N ILE A 5 -22.94 -13.63 -20.89
CA ILE A 5 -22.70 -15.04 -20.56
C ILE A 5 -21.57 -15.62 -21.40
N ALA A 6 -21.52 -15.33 -22.71
CA ALA A 6 -20.41 -15.73 -23.58
C ALA A 6 -19.06 -15.18 -23.08
N LEU A 7 -19.01 -13.90 -22.69
CA LEU A 7 -17.82 -13.29 -22.10
C LEU A 7 -17.38 -14.03 -20.82
N LYS A 8 -18.32 -14.40 -19.95
CA LYS A 8 -18.03 -15.15 -18.73
C LYS A 8 -17.35 -16.49 -19.02
N HIS A 9 -17.82 -17.23 -20.03
CA HIS A 9 -17.19 -18.50 -20.41
C HIS A 9 -15.76 -18.30 -20.93
N LYS A 10 -15.53 -17.29 -21.79
CA LYS A 10 -14.17 -16.93 -22.23
C LYS A 10 -13.25 -16.59 -21.04
N LEU A 11 -13.76 -15.84 -20.06
CA LEU A 11 -13.03 -15.51 -18.83
C LEU A 11 -12.73 -16.75 -17.97
N ASP A 12 -13.62 -17.74 -17.94
CA ASP A 12 -13.40 -19.00 -17.21
C ASP A 12 -12.31 -19.85 -17.85
N GLU A 13 -12.31 -19.97 -19.18
CA GLU A 13 -11.27 -20.67 -19.93
C GLU A 13 -9.89 -20.06 -19.68
N MET A 14 -9.82 -18.73 -19.58
CA MET A 14 -8.58 -18.03 -19.26
C MET A 14 -7.99 -18.42 -17.90
N LYS A 15 -8.79 -18.88 -16.93
CA LYS A 15 -8.31 -19.15 -15.56
C LYS A 15 -7.19 -20.19 -15.53
N ALA A 16 -7.24 -21.19 -16.41
CA ALA A 16 -6.25 -22.25 -16.52
C ALA A 16 -5.01 -21.87 -17.37
N MET A 17 -5.06 -20.71 -18.05
CA MET A 17 -4.02 -20.31 -19.00
C MET A 17 -2.83 -19.61 -18.35
N GLY A 18 -1.63 -19.81 -18.93
CA GLY A 18 -0.44 -19.01 -18.65
C GLY A 18 -0.55 -17.57 -19.13
N THR A 19 0.34 -16.68 -18.68
CA THR A 19 0.26 -15.23 -18.95
C THR A 19 0.26 -14.87 -20.45
N ASN A 20 1.05 -15.57 -21.27
CA ASN A 20 1.11 -15.29 -22.72
C ASN A 20 -0.19 -15.72 -23.43
N ALA A 21 -0.70 -16.92 -23.13
CA ALA A 21 -1.98 -17.40 -23.67
C ALA A 21 -3.15 -16.48 -23.27
N LYS A 22 -3.18 -15.99 -22.02
CA LYS A 22 -4.16 -14.96 -21.61
C LYS A 22 -4.07 -13.69 -22.44
N LYS A 23 -2.85 -13.25 -22.78
CA LYS A 23 -2.64 -12.05 -23.60
C LYS A 23 -3.24 -12.23 -25.00
N GLU A 24 -3.02 -13.38 -25.63
CA GLU A 24 -3.59 -13.71 -26.94
C GLU A 24 -5.12 -13.80 -26.88
N ALA A 25 -5.66 -14.50 -25.89
CA ALA A 25 -7.10 -14.61 -25.70
C ALA A 25 -7.78 -13.25 -25.45
N LEU A 26 -7.11 -12.32 -24.75
CA LEU A 26 -7.60 -10.94 -24.58
C LEU A 26 -7.51 -10.12 -25.87
N ALA A 27 -6.50 -10.34 -26.70
CA ALA A 27 -6.36 -9.65 -27.98
C ALA A 27 -7.42 -10.08 -29.00
N ASN A 28 -7.94 -11.31 -28.87
CA ASN A 28 -9.00 -11.85 -29.72
C ASN A 28 -10.42 -11.48 -29.23
N MET A 29 -10.55 -10.69 -28.17
CA MET A 29 -11.85 -10.17 -27.72
C MET A 29 -12.33 -9.07 -28.65
N ASP A 30 -13.63 -9.07 -28.94
CA ASP A 30 -14.26 -7.98 -29.69
C ASP A 30 -14.41 -6.69 -28.86
N ASP A 31 -14.77 -5.58 -29.50
CA ASP A 31 -14.92 -4.27 -28.85
C ASP A 31 -15.90 -4.30 -27.66
N PHE A 32 -16.97 -5.07 -27.77
CA PHE A 32 -17.96 -5.22 -26.71
C PHE A 32 -17.34 -5.92 -25.51
N GLU A 33 -16.66 -7.04 -25.71
CA GLU A 33 -16.00 -7.82 -24.67
C GLU A 33 -14.91 -7.01 -23.97
N GLN A 34 -14.06 -6.31 -24.73
CA GLN A 34 -13.04 -5.43 -24.17
C GLN A 34 -13.66 -4.29 -23.34
N SER A 35 -14.77 -3.71 -23.80
CA SER A 35 -15.49 -2.66 -23.06
C SER A 35 -16.05 -3.18 -21.73
N MET A 36 -16.57 -4.40 -21.69
CA MET A 36 -17.12 -5.03 -20.48
C MET A 36 -16.02 -5.42 -19.49
N VAL A 37 -14.90 -5.97 -19.97
CA VAL A 37 -13.72 -6.22 -19.12
C VAL A 37 -13.17 -4.89 -18.57
N SER A 38 -13.17 -3.84 -19.38
CA SER A 38 -12.79 -2.49 -18.95
C SER A 38 -13.73 -1.96 -17.86
N LEU A 39 -15.04 -2.14 -18.02
CA LEU A 39 -16.05 -1.77 -17.01
C LEU A 39 -15.85 -2.50 -15.68
N MET A 40 -15.54 -3.81 -15.71
CA MET A 40 -15.23 -4.60 -14.50
C MET A 40 -13.99 -4.05 -13.78
N LEU A 41 -12.91 -3.79 -14.54
CA LEU A 41 -11.59 -3.51 -13.98
C LEU A 41 -11.30 -2.03 -13.70
N ASN A 42 -12.05 -1.10 -14.29
CA ASN A 42 -11.78 0.33 -14.17
C ASN A 42 -11.89 0.78 -12.70
N PRO A 43 -10.80 1.20 -12.05
CA PRO A 43 -10.78 1.50 -10.61
C PRO A 43 -11.65 2.71 -10.23
N PHE A 44 -12.00 3.58 -11.19
CA PHE A 44 -12.83 4.78 -10.97
C PHE A 44 -14.33 4.52 -11.06
N ILE A 45 -14.74 3.33 -11.51
CA ILE A 45 -16.15 2.94 -11.55
C ILE A 45 -16.51 2.23 -10.25
N ARG A 46 -17.61 2.63 -9.61
CA ARG A 46 -18.13 1.97 -8.41
C ARG A 46 -19.60 1.65 -8.58
N PHE A 47 -19.97 0.41 -8.30
CA PHE A 47 -21.37 -0.01 -8.35
C PHE A 47 -22.10 0.16 -7.02
N GLY A 48 -21.42 0.53 -5.94
CA GLY A 48 -22.04 0.84 -4.64
C GLY A 48 -22.73 -0.31 -3.91
N VAL A 49 -22.85 -1.51 -4.51
CA VAL A 49 -23.56 -2.66 -3.93
C VAL A 49 -22.62 -3.83 -3.70
N LYS A 50 -22.40 -4.19 -2.42
CA LYS A 50 -21.59 -5.35 -2.02
C LYS A 50 -22.40 -6.49 -1.39
N LYS A 51 -23.50 -6.16 -0.71
CA LYS A 51 -24.38 -7.11 -0.03
C LYS A 51 -25.77 -6.97 -0.64
N TYR A 52 -26.33 -8.10 -1.05
CA TYR A 52 -27.66 -8.24 -1.62
C TYR A 52 -28.07 -9.72 -1.48
N LYS A 53 -29.37 -10.00 -1.48
CA LYS A 53 -29.90 -11.37 -1.47
C LYS A 53 -29.70 -12.01 -2.84
N VAL A 54 -29.08 -13.19 -2.86
CA VAL A 54 -28.95 -14.00 -4.07
C VAL A 54 -30.16 -14.93 -4.13
N ALA A 55 -30.98 -14.77 -5.15
CA ALA A 55 -32.13 -15.63 -5.39
C ALA A 55 -31.70 -16.93 -6.10
N GLU A 56 -32.50 -17.99 -5.96
CA GLU A 56 -32.31 -19.23 -6.72
C GLU A 56 -32.29 -18.94 -8.23
N PRO A 57 -31.29 -19.46 -8.97
CA PRO A 57 -31.14 -19.16 -10.39
C PRO A 57 -32.26 -19.79 -11.22
N LEU A 58 -32.71 -19.05 -12.23
CA LEU A 58 -33.63 -19.57 -13.23
C LEU A 58 -32.92 -20.54 -14.18
N SER A 59 -33.69 -21.32 -14.95
CA SER A 59 -33.13 -22.13 -16.04
C SER A 59 -32.51 -21.26 -17.13
N GLU A 60 -33.12 -20.11 -17.42
CA GLU A 60 -32.65 -19.16 -18.43
C GLU A 60 -32.73 -17.72 -17.91
N SER A 61 -31.83 -16.88 -18.41
CA SER A 61 -31.84 -15.46 -18.09
C SER A 61 -32.91 -14.71 -18.88
N VAL A 62 -33.87 -14.11 -18.18
CA VAL A 62 -34.92 -13.25 -18.76
C VAL A 62 -34.38 -11.90 -19.26
N PRO A 63 -33.48 -11.17 -18.56
CA PRO A 63 -33.07 -9.84 -19.02
C PRO A 63 -32.16 -9.89 -20.25
N SER A 64 -32.23 -8.84 -21.08
CA SER A 64 -31.29 -8.63 -22.19
C SER A 64 -29.92 -8.16 -21.70
N ASP A 65 -28.91 -8.19 -22.56
CA ASP A 65 -27.58 -7.66 -22.22
C ASP A 65 -27.67 -6.15 -21.93
N GLU A 66 -28.45 -5.40 -22.70
CA GLU A 66 -28.68 -3.96 -22.55
C GLU A 66 -29.34 -3.63 -21.22
N LYS A 67 -30.31 -4.43 -20.78
CA LYS A 67 -30.98 -4.21 -19.49
C LYS A 67 -30.03 -4.43 -18.30
N ALA A 68 -29.16 -5.44 -18.38
CA ALA A 68 -28.15 -5.67 -17.36
C ALA A 68 -27.12 -4.53 -17.33
N ILE A 69 -26.67 -4.08 -18.49
CA ILE A 69 -25.72 -2.97 -18.63
C ILE A 69 -26.35 -1.64 -18.15
N ASP A 70 -27.64 -1.39 -18.42
CA ASP A 70 -28.36 -0.21 -17.91
C ASP A 70 -28.33 -0.14 -16.38
N VAL A 71 -28.60 -1.26 -15.70
CA VAL A 71 -28.50 -1.31 -14.23
C VAL A 71 -27.07 -1.05 -13.77
N LEU A 72 -26.07 -1.67 -14.39
CA LEU A 72 -24.65 -1.41 -14.06
C LEU A 72 -24.27 0.05 -14.26
N ASN A 73 -24.74 0.69 -15.34
CA ASN A 73 -24.47 2.09 -15.63
C ASN A 73 -25.14 3.02 -14.61
N LYS A 74 -26.39 2.75 -14.21
CA LYS A 74 -27.11 3.51 -13.18
C LYS A 74 -26.47 3.40 -11.80
N LEU A 75 -25.91 2.23 -11.49
CA LEU A 75 -25.10 2.04 -10.29
C LEU A 75 -23.78 2.82 -10.38
N ALA A 76 -23.10 2.74 -11.53
CA ALA A 76 -21.83 3.42 -11.78
C ALA A 76 -21.94 4.95 -11.78
N SER A 77 -23.03 5.50 -12.33
CA SER A 77 -23.33 6.93 -12.39
C SER A 77 -23.97 7.47 -11.12
N ARG A 78 -24.22 6.60 -10.13
CA ARG A 78 -24.89 6.93 -8.86
C ARG A 78 -26.33 7.41 -9.02
N GLU A 79 -26.98 7.14 -10.15
CA GLU A 79 -28.42 7.34 -10.33
C GLU A 79 -29.22 6.40 -9.41
N LEU A 80 -28.69 5.20 -9.16
CA LEU A 80 -29.20 4.27 -8.15
C LEU A 80 -28.25 4.21 -6.95
N THR A 81 -28.77 4.53 -5.77
CA THR A 81 -28.01 4.49 -4.50
C THR A 81 -28.80 3.83 -3.38
N GLY A 82 -28.13 3.50 -2.27
CA GLY A 82 -28.75 2.99 -1.05
C GLY A 82 -29.68 1.79 -1.28
N ASN A 83 -30.86 1.82 -0.67
CA ASN A 83 -31.84 0.74 -0.77
C ASN A 83 -32.40 0.57 -2.20
N ALA A 84 -32.48 1.65 -3.00
CA ALA A 84 -32.94 1.56 -4.38
C ALA A 84 -31.95 0.79 -5.26
N ALA A 85 -30.64 1.01 -5.06
CA ALA A 85 -29.59 0.24 -5.70
C ALA A 85 -29.66 -1.25 -5.34
N ILE A 86 -29.83 -1.57 -4.05
CA ILE A 86 -29.96 -2.95 -3.58
C ILE A 86 -31.18 -3.62 -4.21
N ALA A 87 -32.35 -2.96 -4.18
CA ALA A 87 -33.58 -3.50 -4.75
C ALA A 87 -33.46 -3.74 -6.27
N ALA A 88 -32.82 -2.83 -7.00
CA ALA A 88 -32.58 -3.01 -8.44
C ALA A 88 -31.65 -4.19 -8.73
N VAL A 89 -30.59 -4.37 -7.93
CA VAL A 89 -29.68 -5.52 -8.04
C VAL A 89 -30.39 -6.84 -7.71
N GLU A 90 -31.13 -6.90 -6.60
CA GLU A 90 -31.86 -8.12 -6.20
C GLU A 90 -32.92 -8.50 -7.24
N SER A 91 -33.66 -7.51 -7.76
CA SER A 91 -34.67 -7.71 -8.79
C SER A 91 -34.07 -8.26 -10.08
N ILE A 92 -32.97 -7.66 -10.58
CA ILE A 92 -32.38 -8.14 -11.83
C ILE A 92 -31.74 -9.52 -11.64
N VAL A 93 -31.02 -9.76 -10.54
CA VAL A 93 -30.38 -11.06 -10.23
C VAL A 93 -31.41 -12.19 -10.12
N ALA A 94 -32.58 -11.93 -9.51
CA ALA A 94 -33.65 -12.91 -9.41
C ALA A 94 -34.25 -13.35 -10.75
N SER A 95 -34.02 -12.58 -11.81
CA SER A 95 -34.48 -12.88 -13.17
C SER A 95 -33.41 -13.54 -14.06
N MET A 96 -32.26 -13.93 -13.49
CA MET A 96 -31.12 -14.50 -14.22
C MET A 96 -30.93 -15.99 -13.96
N CYS A 97 -30.35 -16.69 -14.93
CA CYS A 97 -29.78 -18.03 -14.71
C CYS A 97 -28.42 -17.96 -14.00
N ALA A 98 -27.87 -19.11 -13.63
CA ALA A 98 -26.64 -19.20 -12.83
C ALA A 98 -25.44 -18.45 -13.47
N ASP A 99 -25.18 -18.63 -14.77
CA ASP A 99 -24.09 -17.93 -15.46
C ASP A 99 -24.35 -16.42 -15.56
N GLY A 100 -25.62 -16.04 -15.73
CA GLY A 100 -26.07 -14.66 -15.72
C GLY A 100 -25.81 -13.96 -14.38
N GLN A 101 -26.19 -14.61 -13.29
CA GLN A 101 -25.92 -14.12 -11.93
C GLN A 101 -24.41 -14.02 -11.66
N ASP A 102 -23.61 -15.00 -12.09
CA ASP A 102 -22.16 -14.96 -11.87
C ASP A 102 -21.47 -13.85 -12.64
N VAL A 103 -21.78 -13.65 -13.94
CA VAL A 103 -21.17 -12.55 -14.70
C VAL A 103 -21.57 -11.18 -14.15
N PHE A 104 -22.85 -10.99 -13.80
CA PHE A 104 -23.32 -9.75 -13.17
C PHE A 104 -22.58 -9.49 -11.86
N ARG A 105 -22.40 -10.53 -11.05
CA ARG A 105 -21.64 -10.47 -9.79
C ARG A 105 -20.16 -10.12 -10.00
N ARG A 106 -19.52 -10.57 -11.10
CA ARG A 106 -18.12 -10.20 -11.43
C ARG A 106 -17.97 -8.70 -11.66
N PHE A 107 -18.94 -8.04 -12.27
CA PHE A 107 -18.98 -6.58 -12.36
C PHE A 107 -19.06 -5.94 -10.98
N LEU A 108 -20.05 -6.32 -10.16
CA LEU A 108 -20.22 -5.75 -8.81
C LEU A 108 -18.98 -5.93 -7.92
N LEU A 109 -18.29 -7.07 -8.05
CA LEU A 109 -17.04 -7.35 -7.34
C LEU A 109 -15.80 -6.69 -7.95
N LYS A 110 -15.90 -6.20 -9.19
CA LYS A 110 -14.78 -5.70 -9.99
C LYS A 110 -13.67 -6.73 -10.16
N ASP A 111 -14.07 -7.98 -10.36
CA ASP A 111 -13.17 -9.12 -10.50
C ASP A 111 -13.64 -10.04 -11.62
N PRO A 112 -12.94 -10.06 -12.77
CA PRO A 112 -13.24 -10.97 -13.88
C PRO A 112 -13.11 -12.46 -13.52
N LYS A 113 -12.50 -12.79 -12.37
CA LYS A 113 -12.18 -14.16 -11.90
C LYS A 113 -11.34 -15.00 -12.86
N ALA A 114 -10.61 -14.35 -13.77
CA ALA A 114 -9.78 -14.97 -14.79
C ALA A 114 -8.26 -14.88 -14.51
N GLY A 115 -7.85 -14.27 -13.39
CA GLY A 115 -6.46 -13.90 -13.17
C GLY A 115 -5.93 -12.90 -14.22
N VAL A 116 -6.82 -12.04 -14.71
CA VAL A 116 -6.56 -10.95 -15.65
C VAL A 116 -6.73 -9.63 -14.91
N GLY A 117 -5.80 -8.70 -15.09
CA GLY A 117 -5.87 -7.37 -14.50
C GLY A 117 -5.45 -6.27 -15.47
N ILE A 118 -5.61 -5.02 -15.05
CA ILE A 118 -5.39 -3.81 -15.86
C ILE A 118 -4.06 -3.83 -16.63
N SER A 119 -2.97 -4.25 -15.99
CA SER A 119 -1.65 -4.28 -16.62
C SER A 119 -1.55 -5.24 -17.80
N LEU A 120 -2.32 -6.33 -17.82
CA LEU A 120 -2.36 -7.26 -18.94
C LEU A 120 -3.27 -6.72 -20.04
N CYS A 121 -4.46 -6.23 -19.69
CA CYS A 121 -5.40 -5.58 -20.63
C CYS A 121 -4.76 -4.41 -21.36
N ASN A 122 -4.07 -3.50 -20.67
CA ASN A 122 -3.45 -2.31 -21.30
C ASN A 122 -2.25 -2.63 -22.22
N LYS A 123 -1.85 -3.90 -22.34
CA LYS A 123 -0.87 -4.33 -23.36
C LYS A 123 -1.53 -4.72 -24.68
N VAL A 124 -2.86 -4.87 -24.71
CA VAL A 124 -3.60 -5.44 -25.84
C VAL A 124 -4.82 -4.61 -26.23
N PHE A 125 -5.54 -4.02 -25.28
CA PHE A 125 -6.71 -3.19 -25.57
C PHE A 125 -6.28 -1.89 -26.23
N GLU A 126 -7.01 -1.50 -27.28
CA GLU A 126 -6.78 -0.23 -27.98
C GLU A 126 -7.00 0.97 -27.05
N ASN A 127 -8.04 0.88 -26.22
CA ASN A 127 -8.37 1.87 -25.20
C ASN A 127 -7.87 1.38 -23.83
N PRO A 128 -6.76 1.95 -23.29
CA PRO A 128 -6.20 1.49 -22.04
C PRO A 128 -7.13 1.79 -20.87
N ILE A 129 -7.35 0.78 -20.03
CA ILE A 129 -8.10 0.91 -18.79
C ILE A 129 -7.33 1.87 -17.87
N PRO A 130 -7.98 2.91 -17.31
CA PRO A 130 -7.33 3.81 -16.37
C PRO A 130 -6.75 3.05 -15.18
N LYS A 131 -5.52 3.37 -14.77
CA LYS A 131 -4.93 2.84 -13.53
C LYS A 131 -5.29 3.74 -12.36
N PHE A 132 -5.35 3.24 -11.13
CA PHE A 132 -5.30 4.11 -9.96
C PHE A 132 -3.84 4.36 -9.62
N GLU A 133 -3.43 5.63 -9.61
CA GLU A 133 -2.04 6.03 -9.47
C GLU A 133 -1.96 7.10 -8.38
N VAL A 134 -0.81 7.15 -7.71
CA VAL A 134 -0.49 8.09 -6.63
C VAL A 134 0.98 8.47 -6.74
N GLN A 135 1.39 9.50 -6.03
CA GLN A 135 2.78 9.94 -6.02
C GLN A 135 3.69 8.93 -5.30
N LEU A 136 4.79 8.55 -5.96
CA LEU A 136 5.78 7.62 -5.41
C LEU A 136 7.17 8.27 -5.30
N ALA A 137 7.89 7.96 -4.23
CA ALA A 137 9.24 8.47 -4.01
C ALA A 137 10.32 7.71 -4.81
N SER A 138 11.32 8.42 -5.31
CA SER A 138 12.55 7.82 -5.85
C SER A 138 13.54 7.49 -4.73
N PRO A 139 14.31 6.40 -4.84
CA PRO A 139 15.49 6.21 -3.98
C PRO A 139 16.40 7.44 -4.09
N TYR A 140 16.88 7.95 -2.96
CA TYR A 140 17.86 9.03 -2.95
C TYR A 140 19.22 8.55 -3.44
N LYS A 141 19.61 7.35 -3.01
CA LYS A 141 20.84 6.67 -3.44
C LYS A 141 20.71 6.18 -4.88
N GLU A 142 21.78 6.32 -5.64
CA GLU A 142 21.92 5.57 -6.90
C GLU A 142 22.34 4.13 -6.59
N LYS A 143 22.03 3.20 -7.49
CA LYS A 143 22.37 1.78 -7.28
C LYS A 143 23.89 1.65 -7.14
N GLY A 144 24.34 1.10 -6.00
CA GLY A 144 25.76 0.91 -5.70
C GLY A 144 26.44 2.13 -5.06
N ASP A 145 25.70 3.18 -4.69
CA ASP A 145 26.23 4.26 -3.87
C ASP A 145 26.51 3.76 -2.44
N LYS A 146 27.78 3.87 -2.03
CA LYS A 146 28.29 3.32 -0.78
C LYS A 146 28.41 4.40 0.28
N TYR A 147 28.39 4.03 1.56
CA TYR A 147 28.55 5.01 2.62
C TYR A 147 30.03 5.49 2.75
N PRO A 148 30.30 6.81 2.92
CA PRO A 148 29.33 7.90 3.02
C PRO A 148 28.65 8.19 1.68
N PHE A 149 27.32 8.27 1.70
CA PHE A 149 26.52 8.44 0.50
C PHE A 149 26.87 9.73 -0.22
N LYS A 150 26.82 9.72 -1.54
CA LYS A 150 27.12 10.92 -2.33
C LYS A 150 25.90 11.85 -2.34
N PRO A 151 26.11 13.18 -2.33
CA PRO A 151 25.03 14.12 -2.61
C PRO A 151 24.37 13.83 -3.95
N ASN A 152 23.05 13.62 -3.95
CA ASN A 152 22.33 13.44 -5.20
C ASN A 152 22.19 14.80 -5.91
N PRO A 153 22.75 15.01 -7.12
CA PRO A 153 22.74 16.31 -7.78
C PRO A 153 21.34 16.79 -8.21
N LYS A 154 20.34 15.92 -8.15
CA LYS A 154 18.94 16.22 -8.51
C LYS A 154 18.10 16.59 -7.29
N ALA A 155 18.63 16.38 -6.09
CA ALA A 155 18.02 16.81 -4.85
C ALA A 155 18.13 18.34 -4.71
N LYS A 156 17.08 18.96 -4.17
CA LYS A 156 17.03 20.41 -3.92
C LYS A 156 16.79 20.65 -2.44
N TRP A 157 17.48 21.63 -1.88
CA TRP A 157 17.36 22.05 -0.49
C TRP A 157 16.70 23.43 -0.38
N PRO A 158 15.96 23.72 0.70
CA PRO A 158 15.58 22.79 1.76
C PRO A 158 14.53 21.76 1.31
N MET A 159 14.45 20.63 2.01
CA MET A 159 13.40 19.62 1.85
C MET A 159 12.47 19.60 3.07
N ILE A 160 11.26 19.10 2.88
CA ILE A 160 10.39 18.66 3.97
C ILE A 160 10.72 17.20 4.29
N GLY A 161 11.28 17.00 5.48
CA GLY A 161 11.64 15.71 6.04
C GLY A 161 10.52 15.06 6.84
N SER A 162 10.50 13.74 6.91
CA SER A 162 9.59 12.98 7.77
C SER A 162 10.08 11.54 7.90
N LEU A 163 9.81 10.90 9.03
CA LEU A 163 10.02 9.46 9.20
C LEU A 163 9.38 8.67 8.04
N LYS A 164 10.11 7.71 7.47
CA LYS A 164 9.52 6.73 6.56
C LYS A 164 8.80 5.67 7.40
N LEU A 165 7.47 5.73 7.43
CA LEU A 165 6.64 4.80 8.19
C LEU A 165 6.63 3.40 7.57
N ASP A 166 6.86 2.38 8.41
CA ASP A 166 6.84 0.96 8.05
C ASP A 166 5.40 0.40 8.14
N GLY A 167 4.52 0.87 7.27
CA GLY A 167 3.09 0.57 7.28
C GLY A 167 2.53 0.11 5.94
N LEU A 168 1.22 0.29 5.75
CA LEU A 168 0.57 0.13 4.46
C LEU A 168 0.11 1.50 3.94
N ARG A 169 0.50 1.85 2.72
CA ARG A 169 -0.02 3.03 2.03
C ARG A 169 -1.55 2.99 1.93
N VAL A 170 -2.19 4.00 2.52
CA VAL A 170 -3.65 4.16 2.58
C VAL A 170 -4.03 5.50 1.95
N ILE A 171 -4.90 5.43 0.95
CA ILE A 171 -5.52 6.58 0.32
C ILE A 171 -6.96 6.65 0.81
N CYS A 172 -7.29 7.67 1.59
CA CYS A 172 -8.66 7.89 2.05
C CYS A 172 -9.35 8.87 1.12
N GLU A 173 -10.23 8.36 0.28
CA GLU A 173 -11.14 9.16 -0.54
C GLU A 173 -12.35 9.58 0.27
N VAL A 174 -12.68 10.86 0.23
CA VAL A 174 -13.85 11.45 0.87
C VAL A 174 -14.65 12.19 -0.19
N ILE A 175 -15.88 11.74 -0.42
CA ILE A 175 -16.86 12.38 -1.30
C ILE A 175 -17.90 13.03 -0.38
N VAL A 176 -17.73 14.33 -0.13
CA VAL A 176 -18.46 15.06 0.91
C VAL A 176 -19.95 15.15 0.59
N ASP A 177 -20.29 15.46 -0.66
CA ASP A 177 -21.68 15.63 -1.11
C ASP A 177 -22.48 14.30 -1.03
N GLU A 178 -21.80 13.15 -1.09
CA GLU A 178 -22.40 11.81 -0.99
C GLU A 178 -22.28 11.20 0.42
N GLU A 179 -21.64 11.92 1.35
CA GLU A 179 -21.25 11.40 2.68
C GLU A 179 -20.50 10.06 2.62
N GLU A 180 -19.74 9.83 1.54
CA GLU A 180 -19.06 8.56 1.29
C GLU A 180 -17.57 8.67 1.58
N VAL A 181 -17.04 7.71 2.34
CA VAL A 181 -15.60 7.57 2.61
C VAL A 181 -15.13 6.19 2.22
N ASN A 182 -14.00 6.13 1.53
CA ASN A 182 -13.37 4.89 1.09
C ASN A 182 -11.88 4.89 1.39
N PHE A 183 -11.41 3.87 2.10
CA PHE A 183 -9.99 3.60 2.23
C PHE A 183 -9.53 2.68 1.10
N LEU A 184 -8.49 3.08 0.41
CA LEU A 184 -7.94 2.39 -0.75
C LEU A 184 -6.45 2.14 -0.53
N SER A 185 -5.95 1.03 -1.06
CA SER A 185 -4.51 0.81 -1.23
C SER A 185 -3.95 1.72 -2.32
N ARG A 186 -2.61 1.76 -2.45
CA ARG A 186 -1.89 2.46 -3.53
C ARG A 186 -2.36 2.13 -4.96
N THR A 187 -3.00 0.97 -5.16
CA THR A 187 -3.52 0.51 -6.46
C THR A 187 -5.03 0.64 -6.58
N GLY A 188 -5.70 1.32 -5.65
CA GLY A 188 -7.14 1.56 -5.68
C GLY A 188 -8.00 0.41 -5.14
N ASN A 189 -7.38 -0.65 -4.58
CA ASN A 189 -8.16 -1.74 -3.98
C ASN A 189 -8.71 -1.33 -2.61
N PRO A 190 -9.97 -1.66 -2.26
CA PRO A 190 -10.56 -1.31 -0.97
C PRO A 190 -9.83 -1.90 0.24
N ILE A 191 -9.73 -1.11 1.32
CA ILE A 191 -9.22 -1.47 2.65
C ILE A 191 -10.38 -1.29 3.64
N THR A 192 -11.06 -2.37 4.01
CA THR A 192 -12.27 -2.27 4.86
C THR A 192 -11.97 -2.30 6.37
N SER A 193 -10.74 -2.64 6.75
CA SER A 193 -10.31 -2.74 8.15
C SER A 193 -10.31 -1.39 8.88
N LEU A 194 -10.23 -0.29 8.11
CA LEU A 194 -10.24 1.09 8.59
C LEU A 194 -11.64 1.73 8.52
N ASP A 195 -12.70 0.98 8.19
CA ASP A 195 -14.05 1.53 8.00
C ASP A 195 -14.60 2.24 9.25
N HIS A 196 -14.11 1.91 10.45
CA HIS A 196 -14.44 2.60 11.69
C HIS A 196 -13.97 4.06 11.73
N LEU A 197 -12.97 4.44 10.92
CA LEU A 197 -12.44 5.80 10.80
C LEU A 197 -13.22 6.67 9.81
N LYS A 198 -14.21 6.10 9.09
CA LYS A 198 -14.99 6.84 8.08
C LYS A 198 -15.68 8.10 8.61
N PRO A 199 -16.37 8.09 9.78
CA PRO A 199 -17.03 9.28 10.29
C PRO A 199 -16.06 10.46 10.49
N ALA A 200 -14.89 10.19 11.06
CA ALA A 200 -13.85 11.18 11.30
C ALA A 200 -13.24 11.74 10.01
N MET A 201 -13.00 10.86 9.02
CA MET A 201 -12.50 11.29 7.72
C MET A 201 -13.55 12.08 6.94
N LEU A 202 -14.85 11.80 7.12
CA LEU A 202 -15.93 12.60 6.55
C LEU A 202 -15.96 14.01 7.16
N GLU A 203 -15.80 14.12 8.48
CA GLU A 203 -15.66 15.42 9.18
C GLU A 203 -14.47 16.21 8.60
N LEU A 204 -13.30 15.56 8.42
CA LEU A 204 -12.14 16.20 7.80
C LEU A 204 -12.37 16.62 6.35
N GLY A 205 -13.09 15.81 5.56
CA GLY A 205 -13.50 16.18 4.21
C GLY A 205 -14.37 17.43 4.21
N LYS A 206 -15.38 17.50 5.09
CA LYS A 206 -16.26 18.67 5.25
C LYS A 206 -15.45 19.93 5.61
N LEU A 207 -14.51 19.81 6.55
CA LEU A 207 -13.63 20.91 6.96
C LEU A 207 -12.66 21.38 5.86
N SER A 208 -12.30 20.51 4.92
CA SER A 208 -11.40 20.86 3.82
C SER A 208 -12.00 21.86 2.82
N GLY A 209 -13.32 22.02 2.80
CA GLY A 209 -14.04 22.85 1.83
C GLY A 209 -14.08 22.26 0.41
N HIS A 210 -13.52 21.07 0.19
CA HIS A 210 -13.58 20.35 -1.08
C HIS A 210 -14.75 19.37 -1.11
N LYS A 211 -15.44 19.30 -2.24
CA LYS A 211 -16.52 18.32 -2.47
C LYS A 211 -16.00 16.88 -2.59
N HIS A 212 -14.79 16.73 -3.10
CA HIS A 212 -14.14 15.44 -3.31
C HIS A 212 -12.63 15.59 -3.09
N ILE A 213 -12.09 14.87 -2.12
CA ILE A 213 -10.68 14.95 -1.72
C ILE A 213 -10.13 13.56 -1.42
N PHE A 214 -8.86 13.35 -1.72
CA PHE A 214 -8.11 12.16 -1.32
C PHE A 214 -7.03 12.54 -0.33
N PHE A 215 -7.13 12.05 0.91
CA PHE A 215 -6.04 12.10 1.87
C PHE A 215 -5.06 10.96 1.61
N ASP A 216 -3.78 11.27 1.64
CA ASP A 216 -2.70 10.36 1.30
C ASP A 216 -1.83 10.13 2.54
N GLY A 217 -1.76 8.88 2.98
CA GLY A 217 -1.18 8.54 4.28
C GLY A 217 -0.72 7.10 4.39
N GLU A 218 -0.23 6.73 5.57
CA GLU A 218 0.20 5.37 5.90
C GLU A 218 -0.63 4.85 7.08
N GLY A 219 -1.22 3.66 6.94
CA GLY A 219 -1.81 2.95 8.07
C GLY A 219 -0.75 2.12 8.79
N THR A 220 -0.63 2.26 10.11
CA THR A 220 0.27 1.48 10.96
C THR A 220 -0.53 0.74 12.04
N ALA A 221 -0.14 -0.48 12.39
CA ALA A 221 -0.70 -1.22 13.53
C ALA A 221 0.45 -1.99 14.21
N GLY A 222 1.26 -1.28 14.99
CA GLY A 222 2.51 -1.82 15.53
C GLY A 222 3.56 -2.00 14.43
N SER A 223 4.02 -3.23 14.22
CA SER A 223 5.09 -3.54 13.26
C SER A 223 4.54 -3.75 11.82
N PHE A 224 5.29 -3.51 10.73
CA PHE A 224 4.81 -3.71 9.33
C PHE A 224 3.97 -4.96 9.04
N ASN A 225 4.42 -6.17 9.43
CA ASN A 225 3.63 -7.38 9.21
C ASN A 225 2.30 -7.37 9.99
N GLN A 226 2.27 -6.74 11.17
CA GLN A 226 1.03 -6.51 11.90
C GLN A 226 0.17 -5.45 11.20
N SER A 227 0.75 -4.36 10.70
CA SER A 227 0.07 -3.36 9.87
C SER A 227 -0.55 -3.99 8.62
N VAL A 228 0.21 -4.76 7.85
CA VAL A 228 -0.27 -5.43 6.63
C VAL A 228 -1.32 -6.49 6.96
N SER A 229 -1.10 -7.31 7.99
CA SER A 229 -2.05 -8.35 8.41
C SER A 229 -3.34 -7.76 8.94
N ALA A 230 -3.28 -6.69 9.75
CA ALA A 230 -4.45 -5.99 10.27
C ALA A 230 -5.20 -5.28 9.15
N LEU A 231 -4.49 -4.61 8.24
CA LEU A 231 -5.10 -3.77 7.21
C LEU A 231 -5.60 -4.54 5.97
N ARG A 232 -5.09 -5.75 5.71
CA ARG A 232 -5.56 -6.58 4.60
C ARG A 232 -6.68 -7.54 4.98
N LYS A 233 -6.96 -7.74 6.27
CA LYS A 233 -8.06 -8.60 6.72
C LYS A 233 -9.40 -8.01 6.31
N LYS A 234 -10.22 -8.82 5.65
CA LYS A 234 -11.61 -8.48 5.30
C LYS A 234 -12.49 -8.73 6.52
N ASN A 235 -13.47 -7.85 6.75
CA ASN A 235 -14.47 -7.97 7.81
C ASN A 235 -13.93 -8.01 9.27
N VAL A 236 -12.70 -7.54 9.51
CA VAL A 236 -12.13 -7.41 10.86
C VAL A 236 -11.69 -5.97 11.05
N GLN A 237 -12.10 -5.35 12.15
CA GLN A 237 -11.61 -4.02 12.52
C GLN A 237 -10.16 -4.12 12.98
N ALA A 238 -9.32 -3.23 12.45
CA ALA A 238 -7.94 -3.10 12.92
C ALA A 238 -7.91 -2.19 14.17
N ILE A 239 -8.35 -2.71 15.32
CA ILE A 239 -8.33 -1.97 16.59
C ILE A 239 -6.87 -1.61 16.93
N GLY A 240 -6.60 -0.32 17.14
CA GLY A 240 -5.26 0.22 17.38
C GLY A 240 -4.45 0.53 16.11
N ALA A 241 -5.08 0.52 14.94
CA ALA A 241 -4.44 1.01 13.72
C ALA A 241 -4.53 2.54 13.63
N ILE A 242 -3.39 3.18 13.41
CA ILE A 242 -3.28 4.63 13.27
C ILE A 242 -3.11 4.98 11.79
N TYR A 243 -3.89 5.94 11.31
CA TYR A 243 -3.77 6.50 9.97
C TYR A 243 -2.98 7.81 10.00
N HIS A 244 -1.77 7.79 9.46
CA HIS A 244 -0.86 8.94 9.40
C HIS A 244 -0.95 9.63 8.03
N VAL A 245 -1.66 10.75 7.96
CA VAL A 245 -1.82 11.56 6.74
C VAL A 245 -0.56 12.41 6.51
N PHE A 246 0.05 12.38 5.33
CA PHE A 246 1.22 13.20 4.99
C PHE A 246 1.06 14.04 3.72
N ASP A 247 -0.04 13.89 2.98
CA ASP A 247 -0.39 14.72 1.83
C ASP A 247 -1.88 14.57 1.49
N PHE A 248 -2.35 15.31 0.48
CA PHE A 248 -3.64 15.08 -0.16
C PHE A 248 -3.56 15.40 -1.66
N PHE A 249 -4.57 14.97 -2.42
CA PHE A 249 -4.77 15.41 -3.80
C PHE A 249 -6.25 15.51 -4.15
N LEU A 250 -6.53 16.29 -5.20
CA LEU A 250 -7.87 16.44 -5.75
C LEU A 250 -8.02 15.60 -7.04
N PRO A 251 -9.22 15.06 -7.32
CA PRO A 251 -9.45 14.19 -8.47
C PRO A 251 -9.08 14.85 -9.81
N GLU A 252 -9.39 16.14 -9.97
CA GLU A 252 -9.15 16.91 -11.19
C GLU A 252 -7.65 17.12 -11.49
N TRP A 253 -6.80 17.08 -10.47
CA TRP A 253 -5.34 17.20 -10.66
C TRP A 253 -4.79 16.09 -11.52
N ARG A 254 -5.47 14.95 -11.60
CA ARG A 254 -5.04 13.84 -12.44
C ARG A 254 -5.02 14.17 -13.92
N ALA A 255 -6.03 14.91 -14.38
CA ALA A 255 -6.07 15.39 -15.76
C ALA A 255 -5.05 16.52 -15.95
N GLN A 256 -4.98 17.45 -14.99
CA GLN A 256 -4.08 18.60 -15.04
C GLN A 256 -2.60 18.18 -15.05
N ALA A 257 -2.21 17.17 -14.28
CA ALA A 257 -0.84 16.68 -14.15
C ALA A 257 -0.26 16.08 -15.45
N LYS A 258 -1.09 15.88 -16.48
CA LYS A 258 -0.62 15.52 -17.84
C LYS A 258 -0.06 16.73 -18.60
N SER A 259 -0.40 17.95 -18.19
CA SER A 259 0.08 19.20 -18.78
C SER A 259 1.42 19.63 -18.18
N LYS A 260 2.31 20.15 -19.03
CA LYS A 260 3.55 20.80 -18.57
C LYS A 260 3.28 22.04 -17.71
N GLU A 261 2.13 22.69 -17.90
CA GLU A 261 1.78 23.90 -17.16
C GLU A 261 1.47 23.60 -15.69
N TYR A 262 0.90 22.43 -15.40
CA TYR A 262 0.58 22.05 -14.03
C TYR A 262 1.82 22.01 -13.12
N ALA A 263 3.00 21.67 -13.64
CA ALA A 263 4.23 21.74 -12.86
C ALA A 263 4.52 23.16 -12.30
N LYS A 264 4.09 24.20 -13.02
CA LYS A 264 4.26 25.60 -12.66
C LYS A 264 3.10 26.11 -11.79
N THR A 265 1.87 25.83 -12.19
CA THR A 265 0.66 26.43 -11.59
C THR A 265 -0.01 25.56 -10.52
N GLY A 266 0.26 24.26 -10.52
CA GLY A 266 -0.32 23.34 -9.53
C GLY A 266 0.12 23.67 -8.11
N MET A 267 -0.73 23.32 -7.16
CA MET A 267 -0.53 23.56 -5.72
C MET A 267 0.74 22.84 -5.21
N LYS A 268 1.61 23.59 -4.54
CA LYS A 268 2.90 23.10 -4.04
C LYS A 268 2.73 22.33 -2.73
N LEU A 269 3.65 21.41 -2.46
CA LEU A 269 3.64 20.58 -1.26
C LEU A 269 3.57 21.42 0.02
N LYS A 270 4.30 22.53 0.10
CA LYS A 270 4.24 23.44 1.26
C LYS A 270 2.84 24.00 1.52
N GLU A 271 2.09 24.30 0.46
CA GLU A 271 0.71 24.80 0.55
C GLU A 271 -0.23 23.68 0.98
N ARG A 272 -0.06 22.48 0.40
CA ARG A 272 -0.83 21.29 0.79
C ARG A 272 -0.63 20.94 2.27
N LEU A 273 0.61 20.97 2.76
CA LEU A 273 0.89 20.74 4.18
C LEU A 273 0.35 21.84 5.08
N ALA A 274 0.37 23.11 4.65
CA ALA A 274 -0.22 24.20 5.42
C ALA A 274 -1.74 23.98 5.62
N ILE A 275 -2.43 23.52 4.57
CA ILE A 275 -3.85 23.13 4.64
C ILE A 275 -4.04 21.96 5.61
N LEU A 276 -3.23 20.90 5.50
CA LEU A 276 -3.30 19.77 6.44
C LEU A 276 -3.04 20.21 7.90
N VAL A 277 -2.06 21.07 8.14
CA VAL A 277 -1.80 21.61 9.49
C VAL A 277 -3.04 22.35 10.01
N ALA A 278 -3.71 23.16 9.19
CA ALA A 278 -4.94 23.84 9.60
C ALA A 278 -6.07 22.85 9.92
N LEU A 279 -6.26 21.82 9.08
CA LEU A 279 -7.27 20.77 9.29
C LEU A 279 -7.02 19.92 10.54
N PHE A 280 -5.76 19.80 10.96
CA PHE A 280 -5.38 19.05 12.16
C PHE A 280 -5.25 19.91 13.42
N LYS A 281 -5.35 21.25 13.31
CA LYS A 281 -5.38 22.18 14.44
C LYS A 281 -6.77 22.49 14.97
N ASN A 282 -7.80 22.40 14.12
CA ASN A 282 -9.18 22.65 14.56
C ASN A 282 -9.63 21.58 15.56
N ASP A 283 -10.39 22.01 16.59
CA ASP A 283 -11.00 21.09 17.56
C ASP A 283 -11.85 20.06 16.82
N ARG A 284 -11.46 18.80 16.94
CA ARG A 284 -12.20 17.65 16.43
C ARG A 284 -13.11 17.14 17.51
N SER A 285 -14.18 16.48 17.12
CA SER A 285 -14.90 15.60 18.06
C SER A 285 -13.89 14.66 18.76
N GLU A 286 -13.90 14.64 20.10
CA GLU A 286 -12.84 14.04 20.95
C GLU A 286 -12.55 12.55 20.66
N GLY A 287 -13.43 11.86 19.94
CA GLY A 287 -13.39 10.41 19.73
C GLY A 287 -12.33 9.87 18.77
N TYR A 288 -11.74 10.68 17.89
CA TYR A 288 -10.89 10.17 16.78
C TYR A 288 -9.47 10.72 16.75
N ALA A 289 -9.12 11.62 17.68
CA ALA A 289 -7.81 12.25 17.73
C ALA A 289 -6.66 11.25 17.95
N GLN A 290 -6.94 10.03 18.44
CA GLN A 290 -5.95 8.99 18.70
C GLN A 290 -5.63 8.10 17.50
N ASP A 291 -6.51 8.05 16.49
CA ASP A 291 -6.40 7.08 15.40
C ASP A 291 -6.08 7.75 14.04
N ILE A 292 -6.21 9.08 13.91
CA ILE A 292 -5.91 9.82 12.69
C ILE A 292 -4.99 11.00 12.99
N HIS A 293 -3.75 10.91 12.51
CA HIS A 293 -2.70 11.89 12.79
C HIS A 293 -2.18 12.54 11.52
N LEU A 294 -1.80 13.82 11.63
CA LEU A 294 -0.91 14.44 10.65
C LEU A 294 0.47 13.88 10.92
N HIS A 295 1.09 13.28 9.90
CA HIS A 295 2.42 12.74 10.02
C HIS A 295 3.42 13.85 10.33
N PRO A 296 4.20 13.76 11.41
CA PRO A 296 5.17 14.79 11.76
C PRO A 296 6.18 15.04 10.64
N PHE A 297 6.49 16.30 10.41
CA PHE A 297 7.46 16.73 9.43
C PHE A 297 8.31 17.89 9.94
N TYR A 298 9.46 18.08 9.31
CA TYR A 298 10.43 19.13 9.64
C TYR A 298 11.15 19.58 8.37
N ILE A 299 12.00 20.60 8.50
CA ILE A 299 12.84 21.07 7.40
C ILE A 299 14.20 20.40 7.47
N ILE A 300 14.68 19.92 6.33
CA ILE A 300 16.03 19.38 6.14
C ILE A 300 16.80 20.38 5.27
N HIS A 301 17.94 20.86 5.75
CA HIS A 301 18.64 21.98 5.12
C HIS A 301 19.78 21.56 4.19
N SER A 302 20.31 20.35 4.32
CA SER A 302 21.43 19.87 3.49
C SER A 302 21.43 18.35 3.34
N HIS A 303 22.36 17.86 2.50
CA HIS A 303 22.61 16.44 2.32
C HIS A 303 23.05 15.79 3.64
N GLU A 304 23.95 16.43 4.36
CA GLU A 304 24.52 15.96 5.62
C GLU A 304 23.42 15.78 6.68
N ASP A 305 22.52 16.77 6.82
CA ASP A 305 21.34 16.70 7.70
C ASP A 305 20.40 15.54 7.30
N PHE A 306 20.18 15.31 6.00
CA PHE A 306 19.37 14.18 5.54
C PHE A 306 19.98 12.82 5.88
N ILE A 307 21.31 12.69 5.72
CA ILE A 307 22.04 11.46 6.06
C ILE A 307 22.07 11.25 7.57
N GLU A 308 22.36 12.29 8.37
CA GLU A 308 22.38 12.20 9.84
C GLU A 308 21.03 11.73 10.39
N ARG A 309 19.94 12.32 9.90
CA ARG A 309 18.58 11.89 10.27
C ARG A 309 18.34 10.45 9.87
N PHE A 310 18.66 10.07 8.63
CA PHE A 310 18.52 8.69 8.19
C PHE A 310 19.27 7.71 9.09
N MET A 311 20.51 8.02 9.48
CA MET A 311 21.29 7.18 10.40
C MET A 311 20.60 7.05 11.75
N LYS A 312 20.09 8.16 12.30
CA LYS A 312 19.29 8.13 13.53
C LYS A 312 18.03 7.26 13.41
N ARG A 313 17.31 7.31 12.27
CA ARG A 313 16.14 6.45 12.02
C ARG A 313 16.51 4.97 12.10
N LEU A 314 17.66 4.60 11.57
CA LEU A 314 18.14 3.21 11.60
C LEU A 314 18.57 2.80 13.02
N ASP A 315 19.20 3.71 13.77
CA ASP A 315 19.53 3.50 15.18
C ASP A 315 18.27 3.23 16.02
N ASP A 316 17.20 3.95 15.74
CA ASP A 316 15.89 3.80 16.38
C ASP A 316 15.07 2.60 15.82
N ASN A 317 15.66 1.79 14.92
CA ASN A 317 15.05 0.64 14.25
C ASN A 317 13.77 0.99 13.44
N GLU A 318 13.76 2.19 12.87
CA GLU A 318 12.71 2.70 11.99
C GLU A 318 13.05 2.41 10.50
N GLU A 319 12.09 2.56 9.58
CA GLU A 319 12.30 2.13 8.18
C GLU A 319 13.33 3.00 7.42
N GLY A 320 13.44 4.27 7.81
CA GLY A 320 14.31 5.25 7.18
C GLY A 320 13.69 6.64 7.15
N GLU A 321 14.13 7.46 6.19
CA GLU A 321 13.81 8.88 6.13
C GLU A 321 13.27 9.28 4.75
N MET A 322 12.28 10.16 4.72
CA MET A 322 11.73 10.75 3.50
C MET A 322 12.20 12.20 3.38
N GLY A 323 12.53 12.65 2.17
CA GLY A 323 12.84 14.06 1.87
C GLY A 323 12.04 14.54 0.67
N LYS A 324 11.24 15.59 0.82
CA LYS A 324 10.30 16.05 -0.22
C LYS A 324 10.57 17.50 -0.61
N ASP A 325 10.55 17.80 -1.91
CA ASP A 325 10.70 19.17 -2.43
C ASP A 325 9.45 20.00 -2.07
N PRO A 326 9.59 21.08 -1.26
CA PRO A 326 8.47 21.92 -0.83
C PRO A 326 7.76 22.63 -1.98
N ASN A 327 8.43 22.82 -3.11
CA ASN A 327 7.88 23.49 -4.30
C ASN A 327 7.41 22.50 -5.37
N SER A 328 7.22 21.23 -5.01
CA SER A 328 6.70 20.21 -5.92
C SER A 328 5.17 20.16 -5.93
N VAL A 329 4.61 19.95 -7.13
CA VAL A 329 3.19 19.61 -7.30
C VAL A 329 2.95 18.13 -7.03
N TYR A 330 1.70 17.72 -6.86
CA TYR A 330 1.37 16.31 -6.73
C TYR A 330 1.42 15.62 -8.11
N GLU A 331 2.22 14.58 -8.29
CA GLU A 331 2.29 13.85 -9.57
C GLU A 331 1.84 12.40 -9.42
N PHE A 332 1.05 11.89 -10.36
CA PHE A 332 0.49 10.53 -10.34
C PHE A 332 1.46 9.48 -10.87
N LYS A 333 2.71 9.51 -10.40
CA LYS A 333 3.80 8.62 -10.82
C LYS A 333 4.94 8.63 -9.80
N ARG A 334 6.03 7.90 -10.10
CA ARG A 334 7.30 8.07 -9.37
C ARG A 334 7.98 9.38 -9.74
N THR A 335 8.41 10.14 -8.74
CA THR A 335 9.00 11.47 -8.93
C THR A 335 10.35 11.58 -8.24
N ARG A 336 11.14 12.58 -8.68
CA ARG A 336 12.37 13.03 -8.01
C ARG A 336 12.11 14.22 -7.07
N SER A 337 10.84 14.59 -6.88
CA SER A 337 10.44 15.54 -5.85
C SER A 337 10.26 14.87 -4.50
N TRP A 338 10.04 13.55 -4.45
CA TRP A 338 10.03 12.78 -3.22
C TRP A 338 11.18 11.79 -3.22
N TRP A 339 12.03 11.89 -2.21
CA TRP A 339 13.17 11.02 -1.98
C TRP A 339 12.91 10.12 -0.79
N LYS A 340 13.48 8.92 -0.85
CA LYS A 340 13.53 7.98 0.28
C LYS A 340 14.94 7.47 0.48
N LEU A 341 15.36 7.44 1.74
CA LEU A 341 16.45 6.63 2.25
C LEU A 341 15.82 5.54 3.10
N LYS A 342 16.19 4.29 2.82
CA LYS A 342 15.74 3.12 3.56
C LYS A 342 16.87 2.11 3.60
N ASP A 343 16.75 1.13 4.48
CA ASP A 343 17.62 -0.05 4.43
C ASP A 343 17.41 -0.80 3.11
N GLU A 344 18.51 -1.11 2.43
CA GLU A 344 18.46 -1.66 1.07
C GLU A 344 18.74 -3.16 1.02
N ASP A 345 19.50 -3.71 1.98
CA ASP A 345 19.97 -5.08 1.94
C ASP A 345 19.60 -5.87 3.20
N SER A 346 19.26 -7.14 2.98
CA SER A 346 19.20 -8.15 4.04
C SER A 346 19.89 -9.42 3.59
N GLU A 347 20.50 -10.13 4.53
CA GLU A 347 21.12 -11.43 4.34
C GLU A 347 20.64 -12.38 5.42
N ASP A 348 20.48 -13.65 5.07
CA ASP A 348 20.20 -14.69 6.06
C ASP A 348 21.52 -15.21 6.65
N GLY A 349 21.50 -15.53 7.95
CA GLY A 349 22.65 -16.07 8.65
C GLY A 349 22.27 -16.85 9.90
N GLU A 350 23.17 -17.72 10.34
CA GLU A 350 23.01 -18.58 11.50
C GLU A 350 23.51 -17.87 12.76
N ILE A 351 22.72 -17.89 13.83
CA ILE A 351 23.17 -17.40 15.15
C ILE A 351 24.22 -18.35 15.70
N ILE A 352 25.46 -17.87 15.82
CA ILE A 352 26.58 -18.68 16.32
C ILE A 352 27.02 -18.29 17.73
N ASP A 353 26.78 -17.05 18.17
CA ASP A 353 27.12 -16.62 19.54
C ASP A 353 26.41 -15.35 20.01
N PHE A 354 26.66 -14.93 21.26
CA PHE A 354 26.03 -13.77 21.89
C PHE A 354 27.05 -12.97 22.70
N GLU A 355 27.07 -11.65 22.50
CA GLU A 355 27.94 -10.73 23.24
C GLU A 355 27.13 -9.95 24.28
N PRO A 356 27.67 -9.72 25.50
CA PRO A 356 27.02 -8.92 26.52
C PRO A 356 26.88 -7.45 26.11
N GLY A 357 26.00 -6.72 26.79
CA GLY A 357 25.92 -5.27 26.69
C GLY A 357 27.21 -4.57 27.10
N ASP A 358 27.30 -3.28 26.80
CA ASP A 358 28.46 -2.45 27.17
C ASP A 358 28.68 -2.51 28.70
N PRO A 359 29.90 -2.85 29.18
CA PRO A 359 30.24 -2.89 30.60
C PRO A 359 29.93 -1.60 31.38
N ASP A 360 29.98 -0.44 30.70
CA ASP A 360 29.75 0.88 31.30
C ASP A 360 28.27 1.30 31.27
N SER A 361 27.38 0.42 30.77
CA SER A 361 25.94 0.66 30.69
C SER A 361 25.15 -0.13 31.74
N GLY A 362 23.91 0.29 32.01
CA GLY A 362 22.96 -0.48 32.82
C GLY A 362 22.56 -1.85 32.23
N PHE A 363 23.10 -2.22 31.07
CA PHE A 363 22.83 -3.46 30.33
C PHE A 363 24.04 -4.40 30.25
N ALA A 364 25.11 -4.16 31.03
CA ALA A 364 26.31 -5.00 31.03
C ALA A 364 26.02 -6.51 31.23
N ASN A 365 24.95 -6.85 31.95
CA ASN A 365 24.54 -8.23 32.24
C ASN A 365 23.41 -8.74 31.34
N THR A 366 23.09 -8.03 30.25
CA THR A 366 22.06 -8.42 29.28
C THR A 366 22.66 -8.58 27.89
N LEU A 367 21.85 -8.94 26.89
CA LEU A 367 22.30 -9.10 25.51
C LEU A 367 22.71 -7.75 24.89
N GLY A 368 23.94 -7.66 24.37
CA GLY A 368 24.41 -6.53 23.59
C GLY A 368 24.27 -6.75 22.09
N LYS A 369 24.87 -7.85 21.58
CA LYS A 369 24.85 -8.20 20.15
C LYS A 369 24.68 -9.70 19.95
N ILE A 370 24.07 -10.08 18.84
CA ILE A 370 24.06 -11.47 18.38
C ILE A 370 25.15 -11.62 17.31
N VAL A 371 25.99 -12.64 17.47
CA VAL A 371 27.04 -13.01 16.53
C VAL A 371 26.45 -14.00 15.53
N ILE A 372 26.54 -13.66 14.25
CA ILE A 372 25.84 -14.36 13.16
C ILE A 372 26.86 -14.71 12.09
N ARG A 373 26.84 -15.95 11.64
CA ARG A 373 27.59 -16.42 10.49
C ARG A 373 26.68 -16.39 9.27
N LEU A 374 27.00 -15.56 8.30
CA LEU A 374 26.29 -15.48 7.03
C LEU A 374 26.59 -16.71 6.16
N GLU A 375 25.78 -16.93 5.12
CA GLU A 375 26.01 -18.03 4.15
C GLU A 375 27.39 -17.97 3.49
N ASN A 376 27.94 -16.77 3.28
CA ASN A 376 29.28 -16.58 2.72
C ASN A 376 30.42 -16.85 3.74
N GLY A 377 30.09 -17.29 4.95
CA GLY A 377 31.04 -17.59 6.03
C GLY A 377 31.49 -16.39 6.86
N VAL A 378 31.10 -15.16 6.49
CA VAL A 378 31.50 -13.96 7.23
C VAL A 378 30.73 -13.85 8.54
N ILE A 379 31.46 -13.49 9.61
CA ILE A 379 30.90 -13.29 10.95
C ILE A 379 30.55 -11.82 11.14
N VAL A 380 29.28 -11.56 11.44
CA VAL A 380 28.77 -10.22 11.72
C VAL A 380 28.15 -10.16 13.12
N ARG A 381 28.20 -8.98 13.72
CA ARG A 381 27.64 -8.72 15.05
C ARG A 381 26.45 -7.77 14.90
N ALA A 382 25.25 -8.31 15.05
CA ALA A 382 24.03 -7.57 14.81
C ALA A 382 23.42 -7.04 16.11
N SER A 383 22.94 -5.81 16.07
CA SER A 383 22.21 -5.14 17.16
C SER A 383 20.74 -4.91 16.78
N GLY A 384 20.04 -3.95 17.39
CA GLY A 384 18.67 -3.55 17.00
C GLY A 384 17.54 -4.36 17.68
N ILE A 385 17.88 -5.16 18.69
CA ILE A 385 16.91 -5.92 19.48
C ILE A 385 16.28 -5.00 20.54
N LYS A 386 14.95 -5.01 20.63
CA LYS A 386 14.22 -4.19 21.61
C LYS A 386 14.52 -4.65 23.04
N HIS A 387 14.65 -3.71 23.97
CA HIS A 387 15.02 -3.96 25.38
C HIS A 387 14.22 -5.09 26.05
N LYS A 388 12.91 -5.17 25.79
CA LYS A 388 12.04 -6.21 26.36
C LYS A 388 12.42 -7.66 26.00
N TYR A 389 13.29 -7.87 25.03
CA TYR A 389 13.77 -9.20 24.62
C TYR A 389 15.19 -9.50 25.10
N LEU A 390 15.95 -8.51 25.59
CA LEU A 390 17.38 -8.70 25.87
C LEU A 390 17.61 -9.75 26.96
N ASP A 391 16.88 -9.67 28.07
CA ASP A 391 17.01 -10.63 29.17
C ASP A 391 16.55 -12.03 28.78
N GLU A 392 15.46 -12.15 28.01
CA GLU A 392 14.95 -13.46 27.57
C GLU A 392 15.95 -14.15 26.66
N ILE A 393 16.52 -13.45 25.68
CA ILE A 393 17.51 -14.03 24.78
C ILE A 393 18.81 -14.31 25.52
N TRP A 394 19.25 -13.40 26.39
CA TRP A 394 20.48 -13.55 27.16
C TRP A 394 20.44 -14.74 28.13
N ASN A 395 19.30 -14.98 28.77
CA ASN A 395 19.12 -16.10 29.70
C ASN A 395 18.79 -17.42 28.99
N ASN A 396 18.41 -17.39 27.71
CA ASN A 396 18.04 -18.57 26.93
C ASN A 396 18.87 -18.70 25.63
N LYS A 397 20.17 -18.40 25.68
CA LYS A 397 21.06 -18.43 24.49
C LYS A 397 20.94 -19.71 23.66
N GLU A 398 20.91 -20.86 24.34
CA GLU A 398 20.86 -22.17 23.68
C GLU A 398 19.54 -22.44 22.94
N LYS A 399 18.45 -21.75 23.29
CA LYS A 399 17.18 -21.77 22.53
C LYS A 399 17.32 -21.11 21.16
N TYR A 400 18.28 -20.18 21.02
CA TYR A 400 18.43 -19.34 19.84
C TYR A 400 19.66 -19.66 19.00
N ARG A 401 20.69 -20.26 19.61
CA ARG A 401 21.87 -20.73 18.90
C ARG A 401 21.49 -21.70 17.77
N GLY A 402 22.11 -21.53 16.61
CA GLY A 402 21.85 -22.34 15.41
C GLY A 402 20.62 -21.96 14.60
N ARG A 403 19.80 -21.00 15.06
CA ARG A 403 18.63 -20.54 14.29
C ARG A 403 19.05 -19.58 13.18
N ILE A 404 18.31 -19.62 12.07
CA ILE A 404 18.51 -18.71 10.94
C ILE A 404 17.72 -17.41 11.15
N VAL A 405 18.41 -16.30 10.92
CA VAL A 405 17.87 -14.95 11.02
C VAL A 405 18.15 -14.13 9.77
N GLU A 406 17.18 -13.32 9.37
CA GLU A 406 17.34 -12.23 8.40
C GLU A 406 18.01 -11.04 9.08
N VAL A 407 19.24 -10.73 8.67
CA VAL A 407 20.05 -9.60 9.13
C VAL A 407 19.92 -8.48 8.13
N HIS A 408 19.36 -7.35 8.55
CA HIS A 408 19.32 -6.14 7.74
C HIS A 408 20.61 -5.36 7.87
N CYS A 409 21.03 -4.70 6.80
CA CYS A 409 22.25 -3.89 6.80
C CYS A 409 22.18 -2.76 5.78
N HIS A 410 22.94 -1.70 6.06
CA HIS A 410 22.99 -0.53 5.19
C HIS A 410 23.57 -0.87 3.81
N GLU A 411 24.59 -1.73 3.81
CA GLU A 411 25.28 -2.25 2.63
C GLU A 411 26.11 -3.49 3.00
N LYS A 412 26.37 -4.34 1.99
CA LYS A 412 27.44 -5.34 2.04
C LYS A 412 28.79 -4.69 1.71
N THR A 413 29.79 -4.93 2.53
CA THR A 413 31.16 -4.47 2.28
C THR A 413 31.87 -5.37 1.25
N PRO A 414 32.96 -4.92 0.58
CA PRO A 414 33.63 -5.72 -0.46
C PRO A 414 34.17 -7.08 0.02
N ASP A 415 34.47 -7.21 1.31
CA ASP A 415 34.89 -8.44 1.98
C ASP A 415 33.72 -9.34 2.40
N GLY A 416 32.48 -8.97 2.07
CA GLY A 416 31.27 -9.76 2.35
C GLY A 416 30.68 -9.56 3.74
N SER A 417 31.25 -8.67 4.56
CA SER A 417 30.67 -8.27 5.85
C SER A 417 29.48 -7.32 5.67
N LEU A 418 28.79 -7.02 6.77
CA LEU A 418 27.62 -6.14 6.78
C LEU A 418 27.91 -4.88 7.59
N ARG A 419 27.60 -3.72 7.00
CA ARG A 419 27.72 -2.44 7.70
C ARG A 419 26.46 -2.14 8.51
N HIS A 420 26.63 -1.91 9.80
CA HIS A 420 25.55 -1.75 10.79
C HIS A 420 24.50 -2.87 10.73
N PRO A 421 24.89 -4.14 10.97
CA PRO A 421 23.94 -5.25 10.92
C PRO A 421 22.90 -5.10 12.03
N ARG A 422 21.62 -5.29 11.70
CA ARG A 422 20.50 -5.20 12.65
C ARG A 422 19.51 -6.35 12.52
N LEU A 423 19.01 -6.78 13.66
CA LEU A 423 17.97 -7.79 13.81
C LEU A 423 16.64 -7.15 14.19
N LYS A 424 15.65 -7.31 13.32
CA LYS A 424 14.26 -6.87 13.57
C LYS A 424 13.51 -7.93 14.41
N TRP A 425 13.92 -8.13 15.65
CA TRP A 425 13.40 -9.21 16.52
C TRP A 425 11.91 -9.04 16.91
N PRO A 426 11.09 -10.12 16.94
CA PRO A 426 11.40 -11.51 16.58
C PRO A 426 11.19 -11.81 15.08
N ARG A 427 10.83 -10.82 14.26
CA ARG A 427 10.48 -11.01 12.84
C ARG A 427 11.63 -11.54 11.99
N CYS A 428 12.87 -11.22 12.37
CA CYS A 428 14.05 -11.73 11.67
C CYS A 428 14.17 -13.26 11.73
N LEU A 429 13.53 -13.96 12.68
CA LEU A 429 13.60 -15.41 12.79
C LEU A 429 12.88 -16.08 11.61
N ARG A 430 13.59 -16.95 10.89
CA ARG A 430 13.11 -17.58 9.64
C ARG A 430 12.32 -18.89 9.82
N ASP A 431 12.14 -19.37 11.05
CA ASP A 431 11.55 -20.66 11.42
C ASP A 431 10.58 -21.31 10.41
N THR A 432 11.13 -22.20 9.59
CA THR A 432 10.67 -23.59 9.52
C THR A 432 11.87 -24.46 9.89
N GLU A 433 11.66 -25.62 10.50
CA GLU A 433 12.64 -26.47 11.20
C GLU A 433 13.83 -27.03 10.35
N ASP A 434 14.11 -26.48 9.17
CA ASP A 434 15.13 -27.01 8.25
C ASP A 434 16.46 -26.25 8.39
N ARG A 435 17.54 -27.01 8.67
CA ARG A 435 18.92 -26.50 8.66
C ARG A 435 19.46 -26.42 7.23
N ILE A 436 20.30 -25.44 6.94
CA ILE A 436 21.03 -25.34 5.66
C ILE A 436 22.05 -26.50 5.61
N GLY A 437 21.84 -27.44 4.68
CA GLY A 437 22.70 -28.62 4.47
C GLY A 437 21.95 -29.93 4.24
N ASP A 438 20.67 -30.01 4.62
CA ASP A 438 19.88 -31.25 4.52
C ASP A 438 19.04 -31.30 3.22
N LYS A 439 19.72 -31.24 2.07
CA LYS A 439 19.12 -31.68 0.80
C LYS A 439 19.91 -32.89 0.26
N GLU A 440 19.41 -34.07 0.58
CA GLU A 440 19.46 -35.21 -0.37
C GLU A 440 18.17 -35.25 -1.19
#